data_AF-A0A954NXC5-F1
#
_entry.id   AF-A0A954NXC5-F1
#
_cell.length_a   1.000
_cell.length_b   1.000
_cell.length_c   1.000
_cell.angle_alpha   90.00
_cell.angle_beta   90.00
_cell.angle_gamma   90.00
#
_symmetry.space_group_name_H-M   'P 1'
#
loop_
_entity.id
_entity.type
_entity.pdbx_description
1 polymer ?
#
loop_
_entity_poly.entity_id
_entity_poly.type
_entity_poly.pdbx_seq_one_letter_code
_entity_poly.pdbx_strand_id
1 'polypeptide(L)'
;ITGENYSQRYTRRRQGARRFWMTGGLIFAIFVISIGGFIWTQRQDIPPLEDIASQPPPVQPVQELKSVASPAQEMEGPVADREPIQLLMVPSGARLIVNLRPAELWSDDPRLMELRQCLTEDVLASLTDMLKTVAHREPQQIEEVLLAWILGARGTEPQLAAVVHLAEEERLSDLIDEFGGEPLDELAQPKVYLHGEQAVLIRDRSTLAFAPRELAEELADWIEVPNYNTSDGILALLKETDRNQLLTVVCEPTDVGRHVELLFPPKVHAISQLVASWFAEQAETVAWSVNVSHEFRSEFLLRGASTITSSTLEEQITARIESLPSQLTDTIERLQPSRSGVRALIGRFPTMLEVSRQATQSSHDGRIVRLVTMLPPKAGPNLALASVLTWAESQRQSLPDEVSSPSAITVSEQRTIAERLRLPVDAEFNRTPLQEAINYVASEINVTIDIDGDALKDAGYTKNMPQTFDLGMIPARDVLWEILKQYQEVGKQMVLIVNEADGRATVKTR
;
A
#
# COMPACT_ATOMS: atom_id res chain seq x y z
N ILE A 1 31.77 -38.68 -16.83
CA ILE A 1 30.91 -38.26 -15.69
C ILE A 1 31.09 -36.74 -15.51
N THR A 2 31.20 -35.97 -16.60
CA THR A 2 30.14 -35.19 -17.29
C THR A 2 29.41 -34.19 -16.38
N GLY A 3 29.84 -32.92 -16.50
CA GLY A 3 29.43 -31.73 -15.76
C GLY A 3 28.09 -31.12 -16.18
N GLU A 4 27.12 -31.94 -16.62
CA GLU A 4 25.75 -31.47 -16.92
C GLU A 4 24.85 -31.39 -15.67
N ASN A 5 25.28 -31.93 -14.53
CA ASN A 5 24.49 -31.96 -13.30
C ASN A 5 24.70 -30.74 -12.37
N TYR A 6 25.68 -29.87 -12.63
CA TYR A 6 25.93 -28.68 -11.79
C TYR A 6 25.00 -27.51 -12.15
N SER A 7 24.72 -27.29 -13.44
CA SER A 7 23.86 -26.19 -13.91
C SER A 7 22.38 -26.41 -13.62
N GLN A 8 21.90 -27.65 -13.65
CA GLN A 8 20.50 -27.98 -13.33
C GLN A 8 20.18 -27.90 -11.83
N ARG A 9 21.17 -28.11 -10.95
CA ARG A 9 21.01 -27.87 -9.50
C ARG A 9 21.01 -26.38 -9.14
N TYR A 10 21.75 -25.56 -9.88
CA TYR A 10 21.79 -24.11 -9.69
C TYR A 10 20.47 -23.42 -10.13
N THR A 11 19.83 -23.91 -11.20
CA THR A 11 18.56 -23.34 -11.69
C THR A 11 17.34 -23.75 -10.89
N ARG A 12 17.31 -24.97 -10.31
CA ARG A 12 16.26 -25.38 -9.35
C ARG A 12 16.37 -24.68 -7.98
N ARG A 13 17.58 -24.36 -7.52
CA ARG A 13 17.82 -23.48 -6.35
C ARG A 13 17.23 -22.07 -6.54
N ARG A 14 17.21 -21.57 -7.77
CA ARG A 14 16.79 -20.21 -8.16
C ARG A 14 15.28 -19.94 -8.10
N GLN A 15 14.43 -20.98 -8.07
CA GLN A 15 12.97 -20.80 -8.02
C GLN A 15 12.39 -20.83 -6.59
N GLY A 16 13.03 -21.55 -5.66
CA GLY A 16 12.64 -21.56 -4.25
C GLY A 16 13.08 -20.29 -3.52
N ALA A 17 14.34 -19.88 -3.71
CA ALA A 17 14.89 -18.67 -3.08
C ALA A 17 14.26 -17.37 -3.64
N ARG A 18 13.96 -17.29 -4.95
CA ARG A 18 13.31 -16.09 -5.53
C ARG A 18 11.93 -15.76 -4.95
N ARG A 19 11.21 -16.75 -4.40
CA ARG A 19 9.93 -16.51 -3.71
C ARG A 19 10.13 -15.96 -2.29
N PHE A 20 11.27 -16.25 -1.66
CA PHE A 20 11.62 -15.83 -0.30
C PHE A 20 12.06 -14.35 -0.24
N TRP A 21 12.68 -13.83 -1.32
CA TRP A 21 13.25 -12.48 -1.34
C TRP A 21 12.31 -11.37 -1.84
N MET A 22 11.31 -11.71 -2.67
CA MET A 22 10.38 -10.73 -3.25
C MET A 22 9.27 -10.27 -2.28
N THR A 23 9.18 -10.84 -1.08
CA THR A 23 8.09 -10.57 -0.12
C THR A 23 8.47 -9.52 0.94
N GLY A 24 9.76 -9.34 1.18
CA GLY A 24 10.29 -8.34 2.11
C GLY A 24 10.02 -6.89 1.71
N GLY A 25 10.02 -6.64 0.40
CA GLY A 25 9.63 -5.36 -0.16
C GLY A 25 8.15 -5.06 -0.07
N LEU A 26 7.28 -5.87 0.56
CA LEU A 26 5.85 -5.58 0.56
C LEU A 26 5.44 -4.54 1.61
N ILE A 27 6.10 -4.51 2.79
CA ILE A 27 5.85 -3.48 3.81
C ILE A 27 6.42 -2.13 3.35
N PHE A 28 7.62 -2.17 2.78
CA PHE A 28 8.16 -1.02 2.04
C PHE A 28 7.36 -0.77 0.76
N ALA A 29 6.68 -1.76 0.16
CA ALA A 29 5.72 -1.52 -0.93
C ALA A 29 4.46 -0.87 -0.40
N ILE A 30 4.00 -1.05 0.83
CA ILE A 30 2.89 -0.28 1.39
C ILE A 30 3.34 1.17 1.63
N PHE A 31 4.56 1.38 2.15
CA PHE A 31 5.23 2.69 2.21
C PHE A 31 5.38 3.35 0.83
N VAL A 32 5.81 2.57 -0.16
CA VAL A 32 6.02 2.98 -1.54
C VAL A 32 4.71 3.08 -2.31
N ILE A 33 3.68 2.31 -2.02
CA ILE A 33 2.37 2.39 -2.66
C ILE A 33 1.66 3.63 -2.13
N SER A 34 1.85 3.95 -0.84
CA SER A 34 1.38 5.20 -0.22
C SER A 34 2.08 6.45 -0.79
N ILE A 35 3.40 6.39 -1.07
CA ILE A 35 4.18 7.56 -1.52
C ILE A 35 4.41 7.59 -3.05
N GLY A 36 4.45 6.44 -3.69
CA GLY A 36 4.96 6.27 -5.03
C GLY A 36 3.91 6.17 -6.13
N GLY A 37 2.67 5.79 -5.82
CA GLY A 37 1.62 5.70 -6.86
C GLY A 37 1.44 7.06 -7.54
N PHE A 38 1.87 8.07 -6.81
CA PHE A 38 1.93 9.47 -7.09
C PHE A 38 3.14 9.95 -7.95
N ILE A 39 4.37 9.47 -7.77
CA ILE A 39 5.53 10.05 -8.50
C ILE A 39 5.80 9.29 -9.85
N TRP A 40 5.26 8.08 -10.05
CA TRP A 40 5.48 7.27 -11.27
C TRP A 40 4.86 7.88 -12.52
N THR A 41 3.86 8.74 -12.34
CA THR A 41 3.15 9.43 -13.41
C THR A 41 3.90 10.64 -13.97
N GLN A 42 5.05 11.03 -13.38
CA GLN A 42 5.84 12.19 -13.82
C GLN A 42 6.71 11.97 -15.08
N ARG A 43 6.76 10.76 -15.68
CA ARG A 43 7.72 10.46 -16.77
C ARG A 43 7.15 10.17 -18.16
N GLN A 44 5.87 10.43 -18.43
CA GLN A 44 5.42 10.51 -19.82
C GLN A 44 5.76 11.91 -20.39
N ASP A 45 6.91 12.00 -21.07
CA ASP A 45 7.31 13.16 -21.87
C ASP A 45 6.27 13.42 -22.98
N ILE A 46 5.61 14.58 -22.97
CA ILE A 46 4.76 15.06 -24.07
C ILE A 46 4.97 16.58 -24.27
N PRO A 47 5.13 17.05 -25.52
CA PRO A 47 5.38 18.47 -25.87
C PRO A 47 4.24 19.41 -25.43
N PRO A 48 4.50 20.74 -25.34
CA PRO A 48 3.55 21.68 -24.77
C PRO A 48 2.29 21.78 -25.64
N LEU A 49 1.12 21.66 -25.01
CA LEU A 49 -0.17 21.99 -25.61
C LEU A 49 -0.39 23.50 -25.52
N GLU A 50 -0.76 24.11 -26.64
CA GLU A 50 -1.16 25.50 -26.76
C GLU A 50 -2.34 25.84 -25.84
N ASP A 51 -2.27 27.04 -25.24
CA ASP A 51 -3.28 27.63 -24.38
C ASP A 51 -4.67 27.64 -25.04
N ILE A 52 -5.61 26.89 -24.48
CA ILE A 52 -7.04 27.19 -24.63
C ILE A 52 -7.53 27.74 -23.30
N ALA A 53 -7.63 29.07 -23.26
CA ALA A 53 -8.23 29.82 -22.17
C ALA A 53 -9.62 29.28 -21.81
N SER A 54 -9.78 28.83 -20.56
CA SER A 54 -11.07 28.49 -19.98
C SER A 54 -11.15 29.10 -18.58
N GLN A 55 -12.14 29.96 -18.38
CA GLN A 55 -12.40 30.65 -17.11
C GLN A 55 -12.78 29.67 -15.99
N PRO A 56 -12.34 29.90 -14.74
CA PRO A 56 -12.73 29.05 -13.62
C PRO A 56 -14.20 29.26 -13.23
N PRO A 57 -14.96 28.19 -12.91
CA PRO A 57 -16.31 28.32 -12.36
C PRO A 57 -16.27 28.90 -10.93
N PRO A 58 -17.38 29.48 -10.45
CA PRO A 58 -17.41 30.22 -9.19
C PRO A 58 -17.22 29.29 -7.98
N VAL A 59 -16.21 29.62 -7.17
CA VAL A 59 -15.89 28.99 -5.89
C VAL A 59 -17.03 29.24 -4.90
N GLN A 60 -17.68 28.17 -4.43
CA GLN A 60 -18.51 28.26 -3.22
C GLN A 60 -17.59 28.24 -1.99
N PRO A 61 -17.83 29.10 -0.99
CA PRO A 61 -16.95 29.21 0.17
C PRO A 61 -16.97 27.90 0.96
N VAL A 62 -15.79 27.29 1.07
CA VAL A 62 -15.50 26.20 2.00
C VAL A 62 -15.89 26.71 3.39
N GLN A 63 -16.79 25.99 4.07
CA GLN A 63 -17.08 26.22 5.48
C GLN A 63 -15.77 26.16 6.25
N GLU A 64 -15.44 27.26 6.93
CA GLU A 64 -14.29 27.36 7.83
C GLU A 64 -14.26 26.13 8.75
N LEU A 65 -13.30 25.25 8.52
CA LEU A 65 -12.81 24.34 9.54
C LEU A 65 -12.42 25.22 10.72
N LYS A 66 -13.24 25.18 11.78
CA LYS A 66 -12.91 25.78 13.07
C LYS A 66 -11.46 25.46 13.36
N SER A 67 -10.67 26.53 13.53
CA SER A 67 -9.26 26.50 13.93
C SER A 67 -9.00 25.30 14.82
N VAL A 68 -8.31 24.30 14.29
CA VAL A 68 -7.67 23.28 15.11
C VAL A 68 -6.75 24.07 16.02
N ALA A 69 -7.11 24.10 17.30
CA ALA A 69 -6.37 24.80 18.33
C ALA A 69 -4.89 24.42 18.22
N SER A 70 -4.00 25.42 18.28
CA SER A 70 -2.55 25.22 18.26
C SER A 70 -2.14 24.10 19.23
N PRO A 71 -1.68 22.92 18.76
CA PRO A 71 -1.18 21.87 19.64
C PRO A 71 0.34 22.01 19.82
N ALA A 72 0.87 23.23 19.79
CA ALA A 72 2.31 23.47 19.95
C ALA A 72 2.82 23.19 21.38
N GLN A 73 1.96 22.79 22.32
CA GLN A 73 2.32 22.59 23.72
C GLN A 73 2.00 21.19 24.30
N GLU A 74 1.44 20.26 23.53
CA GLU A 74 1.19 18.88 23.98
C GLU A 74 1.86 17.79 23.11
N MET A 75 2.66 18.16 22.11
CA MET A 75 3.24 17.21 21.13
C MET A 75 4.55 16.53 21.55
N GLU A 76 5.11 16.88 22.71
CA GLU A 76 6.23 16.15 23.31
C GLU A 76 5.71 15.27 24.45
N GLY A 77 5.33 14.03 24.15
CA GLY A 77 5.66 12.98 25.10
C GLY A 77 7.18 13.03 25.30
N PRO A 78 7.70 13.08 26.54
CA PRO A 78 9.13 13.24 26.77
C PRO A 78 9.90 12.17 25.99
N VAL A 79 10.98 12.55 25.31
CA VAL A 79 11.93 11.62 24.65
C VAL A 79 12.36 10.48 25.60
N ALA A 80 12.28 10.73 26.92
CA ALA A 80 12.53 9.77 27.98
C ALA A 80 11.60 8.54 28.04
N ASP A 81 10.41 8.58 27.43
CA ASP A 81 9.47 7.45 27.40
C ASP A 81 9.52 6.63 26.09
N ARG A 82 10.40 6.98 25.15
CA ARG A 82 10.56 6.25 23.88
C ARG A 82 11.59 5.14 24.02
N GLU A 83 11.23 3.93 23.62
CA GLU A 83 12.17 2.82 23.50
C GLU A 83 12.67 2.77 22.05
N PRO A 84 13.94 3.08 21.74
CA PRO A 84 14.43 3.05 20.38
C PRO A 84 14.57 1.62 19.86
N ILE A 85 14.38 1.44 18.54
CA ILE A 85 14.65 0.17 17.88
C ILE A 85 16.15 -0.12 17.95
N GLN A 86 16.52 -1.28 18.47
CA GLN A 86 17.91 -1.72 18.59
C GLN A 86 18.20 -2.87 17.63
N LEU A 87 19.39 -2.86 17.03
CA LEU A 87 19.86 -3.94 16.15
C LEU A 87 20.49 -5.08 16.94
N LEU A 88 19.80 -5.58 17.96
CA LEU A 88 20.21 -6.78 18.69
C LEU A 88 19.96 -8.01 17.81
N MET A 89 20.90 -8.96 17.78
CA MET A 89 20.78 -10.20 17.01
C MET A 89 20.54 -9.95 15.52
N VAL A 90 21.12 -8.88 14.97
CA VAL A 90 21.08 -8.53 13.55
C VAL A 90 22.53 -8.50 13.04
N PRO A 91 22.88 -9.23 11.97
CA PRO A 91 24.22 -9.16 11.36
C PRO A 91 24.54 -7.78 10.76
N SER A 92 25.82 -7.55 10.45
CA SER A 92 26.31 -6.25 10.00
C SER A 92 25.81 -5.89 8.59
N GLY A 93 25.79 -4.59 8.30
CA GLY A 93 25.49 -4.10 6.95
C GLY A 93 24.00 -4.00 6.60
N ALA A 94 23.09 -4.04 7.58
CA ALA A 94 21.67 -3.78 7.36
C ALA A 94 21.41 -2.35 6.84
N ARG A 95 20.87 -2.21 5.62
CA ARG A 95 20.61 -0.93 4.93
C ARG A 95 19.13 -0.58 4.76
N LEU A 96 18.25 -1.55 4.99
CA LEU A 96 16.81 -1.37 5.06
C LEU A 96 16.32 -2.17 6.25
N ILE A 97 15.62 -1.51 7.16
CA ILE A 97 15.10 -2.06 8.40
C ILE A 97 13.60 -1.79 8.45
N VAL A 98 12.82 -2.80 8.82
CA VAL A 98 11.38 -2.70 8.99
C VAL A 98 11.03 -3.33 10.33
N ASN A 99 10.52 -2.54 11.25
CA ASN A 99 9.92 -3.00 12.50
C ASN A 99 8.39 -2.98 12.36
N LEU A 100 7.73 -4.09 12.66
CA LEU A 100 6.27 -4.23 12.57
C LEU A 100 5.76 -4.92 13.84
N ARG A 101 4.52 -4.61 14.24
CA ARG A 101 3.78 -5.33 15.30
C ARG A 101 2.60 -6.12 14.72
N PRO A 102 2.82 -7.36 14.23
CA PRO A 102 1.79 -8.12 13.54
C PRO A 102 0.60 -8.49 14.44
N ALA A 103 0.81 -8.89 15.69
CA ALA A 103 -0.28 -9.27 16.59
C ALA A 103 -1.26 -8.10 16.82
N GLU A 104 -0.74 -6.88 16.89
CA GLU A 104 -1.55 -5.67 16.96
C GLU A 104 -2.31 -5.46 15.64
N LEU A 105 -1.63 -5.44 14.49
CA LEU A 105 -2.26 -5.22 13.18
C LEU A 105 -3.36 -6.25 12.87
N TRP A 106 -3.16 -7.51 13.24
CA TRP A 106 -4.12 -8.61 13.07
C TRP A 106 -5.11 -8.80 14.21
N SER A 107 -5.13 -7.91 15.19
CA SER A 107 -6.11 -7.94 16.27
C SER A 107 -7.54 -7.68 15.78
N ASP A 108 -8.49 -7.94 16.68
CA ASP A 108 -9.91 -7.64 16.51
C ASP A 108 -10.26 -6.16 16.81
N ASP A 109 -9.26 -5.27 16.97
CA ASP A 109 -9.52 -3.84 17.08
C ASP A 109 -10.22 -3.34 15.79
N PRO A 110 -11.43 -2.75 15.88
CA PRO A 110 -12.16 -2.26 14.71
C PRO A 110 -11.36 -1.32 13.81
N ARG A 111 -10.47 -0.49 14.39
CA ARG A 111 -9.66 0.49 13.65
C ARG A 111 -8.60 -0.19 12.80
N LEU A 112 -7.93 -1.20 13.37
CA LEU A 112 -6.90 -1.97 12.68
C LEU A 112 -7.53 -2.93 11.66
N MET A 113 -8.73 -3.44 11.94
CA MET A 113 -9.52 -4.18 10.98
C MET A 113 -9.91 -3.31 9.77
N GLU A 114 -10.37 -2.07 9.98
CA GLU A 114 -10.65 -1.11 8.91
C GLU A 114 -9.38 -0.81 8.08
N LEU A 115 -8.25 -0.55 8.74
CA LEU A 115 -6.97 -0.35 8.06
C LEU A 115 -6.57 -1.56 7.21
N ARG A 116 -6.67 -2.78 7.77
CA ARG A 116 -6.37 -4.02 7.03
C ARG A 116 -7.24 -4.15 5.78
N GLN A 117 -8.55 -3.94 5.91
CA GLN A 117 -9.46 -4.01 4.77
C GLN A 117 -9.11 -3.00 3.65
N CYS A 118 -8.56 -1.84 4.01
CA CYS A 118 -8.10 -0.83 3.06
C CYS A 118 -6.82 -1.21 2.30
N LEU A 119 -6.00 -2.16 2.78
CA LEU A 119 -4.75 -2.55 2.13
C LEU A 119 -4.94 -3.49 0.92
N THR A 120 -6.17 -3.90 0.58
CA THR A 120 -6.53 -4.93 -0.42
C THR A 120 -6.08 -6.35 -0.06
N GLU A 121 -6.83 -7.35 -0.53
CA GLU A 121 -6.59 -8.76 -0.20
C GLU A 121 -5.22 -9.26 -0.69
N ASP A 122 -4.79 -8.86 -1.88
CA ASP A 122 -3.50 -9.29 -2.47
C ASP A 122 -2.30 -8.86 -1.60
N VAL A 123 -2.34 -7.65 -1.05
CA VAL A 123 -1.28 -7.11 -0.20
C VAL A 123 -1.32 -7.80 1.16
N LEU A 124 -2.50 -7.96 1.77
CA LEU A 124 -2.61 -8.67 3.04
C LEU A 124 -2.11 -10.12 2.92
N ALA A 125 -2.53 -10.85 1.89
CA ALA A 125 -2.11 -12.22 1.66
C ALA A 125 -0.59 -12.33 1.50
N SER A 126 0.00 -11.43 0.70
CA SER A 126 1.45 -11.39 0.50
C SER A 126 2.21 -11.05 1.80
N LEU A 127 1.66 -10.18 2.64
CA LEU A 127 2.26 -9.80 3.92
C LEU A 127 2.18 -10.96 4.92
N THR A 128 1.02 -11.62 4.98
CA THR A 128 0.81 -12.82 5.79
C THR A 128 1.76 -13.94 5.38
N ASP A 129 1.91 -14.21 4.07
CA ASP A 129 2.83 -15.23 3.57
C ASP A 129 4.28 -14.91 3.92
N MET A 130 4.68 -13.64 3.83
CA MET A 130 6.01 -13.18 4.24
C MET A 130 6.28 -13.47 5.71
N LEU A 131 5.37 -13.05 6.59
CA LEU A 131 5.52 -13.24 8.04
C LEU A 131 5.58 -14.72 8.40
N LYS A 132 4.70 -15.56 7.83
CA LYS A 132 4.75 -17.01 8.03
C LYS A 132 6.05 -17.63 7.56
N THR A 133 6.58 -17.14 6.44
CA THR A 133 7.80 -17.67 5.84
C THR A 133 9.04 -17.29 6.65
N VAL A 134 9.08 -16.09 7.22
CA VAL A 134 10.24 -15.57 7.96
C VAL A 134 10.18 -15.97 9.43
N ALA A 135 9.03 -15.84 10.07
CA ALA A 135 8.86 -16.08 11.51
C ALA A 135 8.36 -17.50 11.83
N HIS A 136 7.96 -18.29 10.83
CA HIS A 136 7.40 -19.64 11.01
C HIS A 136 6.15 -19.68 11.92
N ARG A 137 5.45 -18.55 12.04
CA ARG A 137 4.28 -18.36 12.90
C ARG A 137 3.20 -17.56 12.18
N GLU A 138 1.96 -17.69 12.63
CA GLU A 138 0.87 -16.84 12.16
C GLU A 138 1.07 -15.39 12.63
N PRO A 139 0.65 -14.36 11.87
CA PRO A 139 0.81 -12.96 12.27
C PRO A 139 0.32 -12.64 13.69
N GLN A 140 -0.79 -13.27 14.14
CA GLN A 140 -1.34 -13.08 15.48
C GLN A 140 -0.42 -13.55 16.61
N GLN A 141 0.50 -14.48 16.31
CA GLN A 141 1.42 -15.06 17.28
C GLN A 141 2.73 -14.26 17.40
N ILE A 142 2.89 -13.20 16.61
CA ILE A 142 4.11 -12.40 16.53
C ILE A 142 3.82 -11.03 17.13
N GLU A 143 4.31 -10.77 18.34
CA GLU A 143 4.17 -9.47 18.99
C GLU A 143 4.90 -8.37 18.21
N GLU A 144 6.12 -8.68 17.79
CA GLU A 144 7.00 -7.78 17.06
C GLU A 144 7.91 -8.57 16.12
N VAL A 145 8.18 -7.99 14.95
CA VAL A 145 9.20 -8.48 14.04
C VAL A 145 10.05 -7.34 13.52
N LEU A 146 11.37 -7.49 13.65
CA LEU A 146 12.38 -6.63 13.06
C LEU A 146 12.99 -7.35 11.87
N LEU A 147 12.77 -6.83 10.67
CA LEU A 147 13.34 -7.33 9.41
C LEU A 147 14.48 -6.42 8.98
N ALA A 148 15.64 -6.99 8.72
CA ALA A 148 16.84 -6.26 8.33
C ALA A 148 17.42 -6.82 7.03
N TRP A 149 17.35 -6.02 5.96
CA TRP A 149 17.98 -6.33 4.69
C TRP A 149 19.40 -5.79 4.64
N ILE A 150 20.34 -6.71 4.46
CA ILE A 150 21.75 -6.47 4.23
C ILE A 150 21.93 -6.37 2.72
N LEU A 151 22.23 -5.14 2.26
CA LEU A 151 22.34 -4.82 0.85
C LEU A 151 23.82 -4.81 0.46
N GLY A 152 24.22 -5.75 -0.39
CA GLY A 152 25.57 -5.85 -0.93
C GLY A 152 25.83 -4.87 -2.08
N ALA A 153 26.77 -5.23 -2.94
CA ALA A 153 27.03 -4.46 -4.16
C ALA A 153 25.84 -4.56 -5.13
N ARG A 154 25.67 -3.54 -5.99
CA ARG A 154 24.57 -3.54 -6.97
C ARG A 154 24.56 -4.85 -7.78
N GLY A 155 23.43 -5.54 -7.76
CA GLY A 155 23.21 -6.80 -8.47
C GLY A 155 23.50 -8.06 -7.66
N THR A 156 24.05 -7.95 -6.44
CA THR A 156 24.07 -9.06 -5.49
C THR A 156 22.69 -9.25 -4.86
N GLU A 157 22.33 -10.49 -4.56
CA GLU A 157 21.07 -10.78 -3.86
C GLU A 157 21.12 -10.17 -2.45
N PRO A 158 20.11 -9.36 -2.05
CA PRO A 158 19.95 -8.93 -0.67
C PRO A 158 19.95 -10.13 0.28
N GLN A 159 20.50 -9.96 1.46
CA GLN A 159 20.41 -10.92 2.56
C GLN A 159 19.43 -10.39 3.62
N LEU A 160 18.67 -11.25 4.30
CA LEU A 160 17.59 -10.89 5.21
C LEU A 160 17.90 -11.57 6.54
N ALA A 161 18.00 -10.75 7.57
CA ALA A 161 17.92 -11.20 8.95
C ALA A 161 16.59 -10.77 9.55
N ALA A 162 16.10 -11.55 10.50
CA ALA A 162 14.85 -11.26 11.19
C ALA A 162 15.00 -11.53 12.69
N VAL A 163 14.45 -10.66 13.52
CA VAL A 163 14.29 -10.89 14.95
C VAL A 163 12.80 -10.90 15.24
N VAL A 164 12.33 -11.96 15.90
CA VAL A 164 10.91 -12.23 16.12
C VAL A 164 10.68 -12.34 17.63
N HIS A 165 9.76 -11.53 18.12
CA HIS A 165 9.22 -11.64 19.46
C HIS A 165 7.81 -12.25 19.38
N LEU A 166 7.62 -13.38 20.05
CA LEU A 166 6.36 -14.12 20.12
C LEU A 166 5.40 -13.46 21.11
N ALA A 167 4.13 -13.42 20.76
CA ALA A 167 3.06 -12.91 21.61
C ALA A 167 2.78 -13.81 22.82
N GLU A 168 3.06 -15.11 22.71
CA GLU A 168 2.94 -16.08 23.79
C GLU A 168 4.25 -16.88 23.92
N GLU A 169 4.67 -17.16 25.16
CA GLU A 169 5.86 -17.96 25.41
C GLU A 169 5.67 -19.41 24.96
N GLU A 170 6.62 -19.92 24.17
CA GLU A 170 6.67 -21.33 23.79
C GLU A 170 7.58 -22.14 24.72
N ARG A 171 7.51 -23.46 24.64
CA ARG A 171 8.44 -24.31 25.38
C ARG A 171 9.76 -24.36 24.64
N LEU A 172 10.86 -24.20 25.38
CA LEU A 172 12.20 -24.28 24.80
C LEU A 172 12.44 -25.61 24.09
N SER A 173 11.88 -26.73 24.58
CA SER A 173 11.94 -28.03 23.93
C SER A 173 11.35 -28.00 22.52
N ASP A 174 10.20 -27.36 22.36
CA ASP A 174 9.45 -27.36 21.11
C ASP A 174 10.16 -26.49 20.07
N LEU A 175 10.73 -25.36 20.51
CA LEU A 175 11.59 -24.50 19.68
C LEU A 175 12.88 -25.20 19.25
N ILE A 176 13.51 -25.98 20.13
CA ILE A 176 14.71 -26.77 19.81
C ILE A 176 14.36 -27.93 18.89
N ASP A 177 13.21 -28.58 19.06
CA ASP A 177 12.77 -29.66 18.18
C ASP A 177 12.45 -29.14 16.77
N GLU A 178 11.94 -27.91 16.64
CA GLU A 178 11.62 -27.28 15.36
C GLU A 178 12.85 -26.68 14.65
N PHE A 179 13.63 -25.85 15.35
CA PHE A 179 14.73 -25.08 14.76
C PHE A 179 16.12 -25.58 15.13
N GLY A 180 16.22 -26.57 16.02
CA GLY A 180 17.49 -27.14 16.41
C GLY A 180 18.27 -27.72 15.22
N GLY A 181 19.58 -27.78 15.39
CA GLY A 181 20.50 -28.20 14.36
C GLY A 181 21.90 -28.37 14.90
N GLU A 182 22.89 -28.27 14.02
CA GLU A 182 24.30 -28.25 14.40
C GLU A 182 24.59 -26.93 15.13
N PRO A 183 24.99 -26.93 16.41
CA PRO A 183 25.35 -25.69 17.10
C PRO A 183 26.62 -25.11 16.47
N LEU A 184 26.64 -23.79 16.25
CA LEU A 184 27.82 -23.07 15.76
C LEU A 184 28.99 -23.17 16.75
N ASP A 185 28.69 -23.01 18.03
CA ASP A 185 29.61 -23.23 19.16
C ASP A 185 28.86 -24.01 20.25
N GLU A 186 29.39 -25.18 20.63
CA GLU A 186 28.78 -26.04 21.65
C GLU A 186 28.79 -25.42 23.04
N LEU A 187 29.75 -24.53 23.31
CA LEU A 187 29.99 -23.90 24.61
C LEU A 187 29.28 -22.56 24.76
N ALA A 188 28.87 -21.91 23.66
CA ALA A 188 28.17 -20.65 23.69
C ALA A 188 26.75 -20.78 24.26
N GLN A 189 26.33 -19.78 25.03
CA GLN A 189 24.94 -19.58 25.44
C GLN A 189 24.57 -18.09 25.32
N PRO A 190 23.45 -17.74 24.68
CA PRO A 190 22.52 -18.63 23.95
C PRO A 190 23.13 -19.23 22.67
N LYS A 191 22.60 -20.39 22.24
CA LYS A 191 23.14 -21.16 21.11
C LYS A 191 22.58 -20.68 19.79
N VAL A 192 23.47 -20.50 18.80
CA VAL A 192 23.11 -20.37 17.40
C VAL A 192 23.14 -21.76 16.76
N TYR A 193 22.02 -22.18 16.19
CA TYR A 193 21.87 -23.44 15.48
C TYR A 193 21.96 -23.22 13.97
N LEU A 194 22.71 -24.06 13.29
CA LEU A 194 22.79 -24.07 11.83
C LEU A 194 21.78 -25.09 11.30
N HIS A 195 20.69 -24.58 10.70
CA HIS A 195 19.59 -25.37 10.19
C HIS A 195 19.43 -25.14 8.68
N GLY A 196 19.90 -26.10 7.87
CA GLY A 196 19.91 -25.96 6.42
C GLY A 196 20.77 -24.79 5.95
N GLU A 197 20.16 -23.84 5.22
CA GLU A 197 20.80 -22.63 4.68
C GLU A 197 20.63 -21.41 5.62
N GLN A 198 20.04 -21.59 6.80
CA GLN A 198 19.79 -20.54 7.80
C GLN A 198 20.53 -20.82 9.11
N ALA A 199 20.84 -19.74 9.81
CA ALA A 199 21.25 -19.72 11.20
C ALA A 199 20.08 -19.25 12.05
N VAL A 200 19.77 -19.98 13.12
CA VAL A 200 18.69 -19.67 14.05
C VAL A 200 19.25 -19.53 15.45
N LEU A 201 19.01 -18.38 16.07
CA LEU A 201 19.29 -18.13 17.47
C LEU A 201 17.98 -18.25 18.26
N ILE A 202 17.99 -19.12 19.27
CA ILE A 202 16.93 -19.20 20.28
C ILE A 202 17.46 -18.50 21.53
N ARG A 203 17.10 -17.23 21.74
CA ARG A 203 17.58 -16.46 22.90
C ARG A 203 16.86 -16.91 24.17
N ASP A 204 15.54 -16.98 24.10
CA ASP A 204 14.66 -17.34 25.21
C ASP A 204 13.35 -17.97 24.68
N ARG A 205 12.29 -17.98 25.51
CA ARG A 205 11.00 -18.63 25.20
C ARG A 205 10.09 -17.79 24.31
N SER A 206 10.44 -16.54 24.05
CA SER A 206 9.67 -15.62 23.22
C SER A 206 10.50 -14.93 22.14
N THR A 207 11.82 -15.06 22.14
CA THR A 207 12.72 -14.33 21.23
C THR A 207 13.53 -15.27 20.35
N LEU A 208 13.33 -15.16 19.05
CA LEU A 208 14.03 -15.90 18.00
C LEU A 208 14.72 -14.91 17.07
N ALA A 209 15.90 -15.27 16.55
CA ALA A 209 16.53 -14.54 15.46
C ALA A 209 16.99 -15.46 14.35
N PHE A 210 16.85 -14.99 13.11
CA PHE A 210 17.12 -15.72 11.89
C PHE A 210 18.09 -14.93 11.04
N ALA A 211 19.09 -15.60 10.46
CA ALA A 211 20.00 -15.03 9.49
C ALA A 211 20.41 -16.09 8.44
N PRO A 212 20.98 -15.71 7.29
CA PRO A 212 21.63 -16.65 6.40
C PRO A 212 22.76 -17.39 7.11
N ARG A 213 23.00 -18.67 6.77
CA ARG A 213 24.05 -19.49 7.39
C ARG A 213 25.44 -18.84 7.33
N GLU A 214 25.73 -18.09 6.27
CA GLU A 214 26.99 -17.38 6.06
C GLU A 214 27.24 -16.27 7.10
N LEU A 215 26.19 -15.77 7.75
CA LEU A 215 26.24 -14.68 8.73
C LEU A 215 26.03 -15.17 10.17
N ALA A 216 26.16 -16.48 10.41
CA ALA A 216 25.91 -17.08 11.73
C ALA A 216 26.84 -16.55 12.82
N GLU A 217 28.13 -16.33 12.49
CA GLU A 217 29.11 -15.78 13.43
C GLU A 217 28.74 -14.34 13.82
N GLU A 218 28.41 -13.51 12.83
CA GLU A 218 27.97 -12.13 13.09
C GLU A 218 26.67 -12.09 13.90
N LEU A 219 25.73 -13.00 13.65
CA LEU A 219 24.52 -13.12 14.48
C LEU A 219 24.85 -13.37 15.95
N ALA A 220 25.86 -14.20 16.23
CA ALA A 220 26.31 -14.52 17.58
C ALA A 220 27.01 -13.33 18.28
N ASP A 221 27.73 -12.50 17.52
CA ASP A 221 28.44 -11.33 18.06
C ASP A 221 27.50 -10.26 18.63
N TRP A 222 26.27 -10.16 18.08
CA TRP A 222 25.31 -9.09 18.40
C TRP A 222 24.19 -9.50 19.36
N ILE A 223 24.36 -10.58 20.13
CA ILE A 223 23.32 -11.07 21.05
C ILE A 223 23.07 -10.10 22.21
N GLU A 224 24.13 -9.66 22.88
CA GLU A 224 24.03 -8.84 24.11
C GLU A 224 24.21 -7.34 23.85
N VAL A 225 24.79 -6.98 22.71
CA VAL A 225 25.09 -5.59 22.35
C VAL A 225 24.44 -5.27 21.01
N PRO A 226 23.75 -4.11 20.87
CA PRO A 226 23.19 -3.71 19.58
C PRO A 226 24.28 -3.56 18.52
N ASN A 227 23.99 -4.03 17.32
CA ASN A 227 24.89 -3.91 16.20
C ASN A 227 25.11 -2.45 15.80
N TYR A 228 26.37 -2.00 15.82
CA TYR A 228 26.81 -0.68 15.38
C TYR A 228 27.60 -0.72 14.06
N ASN A 229 27.77 -1.89 13.45
CA ASN A 229 28.37 -2.09 12.13
C ASN A 229 27.33 -1.91 11.02
N THR A 230 26.70 -0.75 10.99
CA THR A 230 25.88 -0.27 9.86
C THR A 230 26.20 1.20 9.57
N SER A 231 25.41 1.87 8.74
CA SER A 231 25.65 3.27 8.43
C SER A 231 25.34 4.19 9.61
N ASP A 232 26.14 5.25 9.75
CA ASP A 232 25.95 6.30 10.75
C ASP A 232 24.55 6.94 10.66
N GLY A 233 24.01 7.00 9.44
CA GLY A 233 22.69 7.56 9.20
C GLY A 233 21.57 6.70 9.79
N ILE A 234 21.62 5.38 9.56
CA ILE A 234 20.67 4.43 10.14
C ILE A 234 20.77 4.43 11.66
N LEU A 235 21.99 4.34 12.22
CA LEU A 235 22.19 4.36 13.68
C LEU A 235 21.71 5.66 14.33
N ALA A 236 21.86 6.79 13.65
CA ALA A 236 21.36 8.06 14.16
C ALA A 236 19.83 8.11 14.18
N LEU A 237 19.17 7.63 13.13
CA LEU A 237 17.71 7.63 13.09
C LEU A 237 17.09 6.61 14.04
N LEU A 238 17.68 5.43 14.21
CA LEU A 238 17.17 4.40 15.12
C LEU A 238 17.06 4.90 16.57
N LYS A 239 17.99 5.75 17.02
CA LYS A 239 17.93 6.37 18.36
C LYS A 239 16.73 7.27 18.58
N GLU A 240 16.16 7.80 17.50
CA GLU A 240 15.00 8.70 17.50
C GLU A 240 13.67 7.98 17.23
N THR A 241 13.73 6.69 16.92
CA THR A 241 12.54 5.86 16.70
C THR A 241 11.88 5.45 18.01
N ASP A 242 10.65 4.98 17.91
CA ASP A 242 9.94 4.33 19.00
C ASP A 242 9.52 2.93 18.52
N ARG A 243 9.96 1.93 19.27
CA ARG A 243 9.71 0.51 19.04
C ARG A 243 8.23 0.15 19.17
N ASN A 244 7.47 0.93 19.92
CA ASN A 244 6.04 0.69 20.15
C ASN A 244 5.14 1.20 19.02
N GLN A 245 5.71 1.82 17.97
CA GLN A 245 4.93 2.19 16.79
C GLN A 245 4.47 0.93 16.03
N LEU A 246 3.30 0.98 15.40
CA LEU A 246 2.72 -0.15 14.66
C LEU A 246 3.66 -0.61 13.53
N LEU A 247 4.24 0.36 12.82
CA LEU A 247 5.19 0.16 11.74
C LEU A 247 6.28 1.23 11.82
N THR A 248 7.54 0.83 11.69
CA THR A 248 8.67 1.73 11.44
C THR A 248 9.55 1.17 10.33
N VAL A 249 9.86 2.00 9.33
CA VAL A 249 10.73 1.67 8.20
C VAL A 249 11.93 2.62 8.22
N VAL A 250 13.15 2.10 8.27
CA VAL A 250 14.39 2.90 8.21
C VAL A 250 15.24 2.43 7.04
N CYS A 251 15.68 3.34 6.18
CA CYS A 251 16.48 2.97 5.02
C CYS A 251 17.37 4.09 4.50
N GLU A 252 18.37 3.71 3.70
CA GLU A 252 19.05 4.62 2.80
C GLU A 252 18.39 4.59 1.41
N PRO A 253 17.72 5.67 0.98
CA PRO A 253 16.95 5.66 -0.27
C PRO A 253 17.79 5.30 -1.50
N THR A 254 19.05 5.73 -1.51
CA THR A 254 19.98 5.41 -2.61
C THR A 254 20.22 3.91 -2.73
N ASP A 255 20.38 3.19 -1.62
CA ASP A 255 20.64 1.75 -1.63
C ASP A 255 19.38 0.94 -1.96
N VAL A 256 18.23 1.38 -1.47
CA VAL A 256 16.93 0.83 -1.89
C VAL A 256 16.76 0.99 -3.40
N GLY A 257 17.03 2.19 -3.93
CA GLY A 257 16.98 2.50 -5.36
C GLY A 257 17.86 1.58 -6.21
N ARG A 258 19.07 1.23 -5.73
CA ARG A 258 19.98 0.32 -6.45
C ARG A 258 19.50 -1.13 -6.48
N HIS A 259 18.66 -1.54 -5.52
CA HIS A 259 18.22 -2.92 -5.33
C HIS A 259 16.72 -3.13 -5.58
N VAL A 260 16.03 -2.15 -6.19
CA VAL A 260 14.58 -2.20 -6.44
C VAL A 260 14.15 -3.51 -7.11
N GLU A 261 14.90 -3.95 -8.12
CA GLU A 261 14.56 -5.15 -8.89
C GLU A 261 14.58 -6.45 -8.07
N LEU A 262 15.35 -6.45 -6.98
CA LEU A 262 15.57 -7.61 -6.11
C LEU A 262 14.72 -7.55 -4.84
N LEU A 263 14.45 -6.35 -4.34
CA LEU A 263 13.65 -6.13 -3.13
C LEU A 263 12.15 -6.24 -3.40
N PHE A 264 11.70 -5.85 -4.59
CA PHE A 264 10.28 -5.69 -4.90
C PHE A 264 9.83 -6.58 -6.06
N PRO A 265 8.53 -6.93 -6.13
CA PRO A 265 7.97 -7.58 -7.31
C PRO A 265 7.93 -6.62 -8.51
N PRO A 266 8.01 -7.12 -9.76
CA PRO A 266 8.08 -6.28 -10.98
C PRO A 266 6.97 -5.23 -11.10
N LYS A 267 5.77 -5.59 -10.65
CA LYS A 267 4.61 -4.68 -10.67
C LYS A 267 4.88 -3.38 -9.90
N VAL A 268 5.74 -3.39 -8.88
CA VAL A 268 6.01 -2.20 -8.05
C VAL A 268 7.43 -1.65 -8.22
N HIS A 269 8.20 -2.08 -9.23
CA HIS A 269 9.55 -1.55 -9.45
C HIS A 269 9.55 -0.05 -9.74
N ALA A 270 8.71 0.35 -10.69
CA ALA A 270 8.74 1.72 -11.19
C ALA A 270 8.34 2.74 -10.14
N ILE A 271 7.43 2.35 -9.25
CA ILE A 271 6.97 3.12 -8.09
C ILE A 271 8.02 3.14 -6.96
N SER A 272 8.63 1.99 -6.64
CA SER A 272 9.70 1.91 -5.62
C SER A 272 10.91 2.76 -5.98
N GLN A 273 11.34 2.70 -7.25
CA GLN A 273 12.48 3.48 -7.75
C GLN A 273 12.30 4.98 -7.53
N LEU A 274 11.06 5.39 -7.61
CA LEU A 274 10.62 6.74 -7.78
C LEU A 274 10.42 7.39 -6.40
N VAL A 275 9.87 6.65 -5.44
CA VAL A 275 9.92 7.01 -4.00
C VAL A 275 11.36 7.08 -3.52
N ALA A 276 12.16 6.07 -3.86
CA ALA A 276 13.57 6.04 -3.51
C ALA A 276 14.31 7.27 -4.05
N SER A 277 14.10 7.66 -5.32
CA SER A 277 14.70 8.87 -5.88
C SER A 277 14.21 10.16 -5.23
N TRP A 278 12.91 10.25 -4.91
CA TRP A 278 12.35 11.45 -4.29
C TRP A 278 13.03 11.74 -2.95
N PHE A 279 13.23 10.72 -2.11
CA PHE A 279 13.96 10.91 -0.86
C PHE A 279 15.47 11.08 -1.09
N ALA A 280 16.09 10.29 -1.98
CA ALA A 280 17.54 10.30 -2.20
C ALA A 280 18.09 11.67 -2.65
N GLU A 281 17.27 12.51 -3.27
CA GLU A 281 17.69 13.84 -3.69
C GLU A 281 17.98 14.79 -2.53
N GLN A 282 17.36 14.58 -1.37
CA GLN A 282 17.45 15.50 -0.23
C GLN A 282 18.01 14.81 1.03
N ALA A 283 17.65 13.54 1.25
CA ALA A 283 17.99 12.78 2.44
C ALA A 283 18.92 11.61 2.12
N GLU A 284 19.96 11.47 2.94
CA GLU A 284 20.86 10.32 2.96
C GLU A 284 20.17 9.10 3.60
N THR A 285 19.44 9.32 4.68
CA THR A 285 18.71 8.28 5.42
C THR A 285 17.33 8.79 5.80
N VAL A 286 16.35 7.90 5.73
CA VAL A 286 14.95 8.18 6.02
C VAL A 286 14.41 7.13 6.98
N ALA A 287 13.68 7.57 8.00
CA ALA A 287 12.80 6.73 8.80
C ALA A 287 11.35 7.20 8.64
N TRP A 288 10.42 6.26 8.57
CA TRP A 288 8.98 6.51 8.59
C TRP A 288 8.31 5.61 9.61
N SER A 289 7.56 6.21 10.53
CA SER A 289 6.80 5.50 11.56
C SER A 289 5.32 5.84 11.48
N VAL A 290 4.48 4.83 11.72
CA VAL A 290 3.01 4.94 11.71
C VAL A 290 2.44 4.33 12.98
N ASN A 291 1.45 5.01 13.56
CA ASN A 291 0.64 4.50 14.67
C ASN A 291 -0.83 4.88 14.46
N VAL A 292 -1.73 3.94 14.75
CA VAL A 292 -3.17 4.01 14.46
C VAL A 292 -4.01 3.79 15.73
N SER A 293 -3.42 4.03 16.91
CA SER A 293 -4.11 3.91 18.21
C SER A 293 -5.24 4.95 18.35
N HIS A 294 -5.03 6.10 18.98
CA HIS A 294 -6.11 7.07 19.22
C HIS A 294 -6.29 8.10 18.11
N GLU A 295 -5.18 8.52 17.51
CA GLU A 295 -5.14 9.37 16.32
C GLU A 295 -4.24 8.68 15.31
N PHE A 296 -4.43 8.97 14.02
CA PHE A 296 -3.49 8.54 13.01
C PHE A 296 -2.24 9.43 13.09
N ARG A 297 -1.14 8.87 13.56
CA ARG A 297 0.17 9.53 13.62
C ARG A 297 1.07 8.95 12.55
N SER A 298 1.60 9.82 11.69
CA SER A 298 2.66 9.49 10.73
C SER A 298 3.86 10.38 11.00
N GLU A 299 5.03 9.79 11.18
CA GLU A 299 6.26 10.52 11.50
C GLU A 299 7.35 10.17 10.50
N PHE A 300 7.97 11.19 9.91
CA PHE A 300 9.20 11.04 9.13
C PHE A 300 10.38 11.62 9.88
N LEU A 301 11.50 10.89 9.88
CA LEU A 301 12.79 11.39 10.31
C LEU A 301 13.73 11.35 9.10
N LEU A 302 14.31 12.50 8.79
CA LEU A 302 15.13 12.70 7.61
C LEU A 302 16.50 13.19 8.04
N ARG A 303 17.54 12.50 7.59
CA ARG A 303 18.93 12.92 7.78
C ARG A 303 19.51 13.31 6.43
N GLY A 304 19.91 14.57 6.31
CA GLY A 304 20.56 15.09 5.11
C GLY A 304 22.04 14.73 5.04
N ALA A 305 22.58 14.81 3.81
CA ALA A 305 24.01 14.69 3.56
C ALA A 305 24.82 15.67 4.44
N SER A 306 26.08 15.35 4.71
CA SER A 306 26.98 16.17 5.54
C SER A 306 27.21 17.59 5.00
N THR A 307 26.88 17.83 3.74
CA THR A 307 27.01 19.12 3.06
C THR A 307 25.79 20.02 3.21
N ILE A 308 24.66 19.51 3.69
CA ILE A 308 23.38 20.25 3.79
C ILE A 308 23.07 20.49 5.28
N THR A 309 22.67 21.72 5.62
CA THR A 309 22.22 22.04 6.98
C THR A 309 20.81 21.53 7.21
N SER A 310 20.46 21.20 8.45
CA SER A 310 19.12 20.72 8.82
C SER A 310 18.01 21.72 8.47
N SER A 311 18.26 23.02 8.62
CA SER A 311 17.31 24.07 8.21
C SER A 311 17.04 24.09 6.70
N THR A 312 18.07 23.93 5.88
CA THR A 312 17.91 23.88 4.42
C THR A 312 17.22 22.59 3.98
N LEU A 313 17.53 21.46 4.64
CA LEU A 313 16.83 20.21 4.40
C LEU A 313 15.33 20.33 4.73
N GLU A 314 15.00 20.94 5.86
CA GLU A 314 13.61 21.18 6.27
C GLU A 314 12.87 22.05 5.25
N GLU A 315 13.48 23.16 4.82
CA GLU A 315 12.90 24.05 3.81
C GLU A 315 12.66 23.31 2.49
N GLN A 316 13.65 22.55 2.01
CA GLN A 316 13.56 21.79 0.75
C GLN A 316 12.49 20.70 0.81
N ILE A 317 12.44 19.93 1.88
CA ILE A 317 11.44 18.86 2.02
C ILE A 317 10.04 19.45 2.20
N THR A 318 9.89 20.51 3.01
CA THR A 318 8.59 21.17 3.21
C THR A 318 8.05 21.71 1.89
N ALA A 319 8.88 22.41 1.10
CA ALA A 319 8.50 22.89 -0.22
C ALA A 319 8.07 21.75 -1.17
N ARG A 320 8.71 20.58 -1.07
CA ARG A 320 8.29 19.40 -1.85
C ARG A 320 6.95 18.86 -1.40
N ILE A 321 6.71 18.75 -0.09
CA ILE A 321 5.43 18.30 0.47
C ILE A 321 4.30 19.27 0.07
N GLU A 322 4.58 20.58 0.05
CA GLU A 322 3.64 21.61 -0.43
C GLU A 322 3.23 21.44 -1.89
N SER A 323 4.13 20.92 -2.72
CA SER A 323 3.84 20.69 -4.14
C SER A 323 3.11 19.36 -4.43
N LEU A 324 2.98 18.45 -3.45
CA LEU A 324 2.40 17.11 -3.70
C LEU A 324 0.92 17.15 -4.12
N PRO A 325 0.03 17.91 -3.45
CA PRO A 325 -1.40 17.87 -3.76
C PRO A 325 -1.72 18.36 -5.18
N SER A 326 -1.05 19.42 -5.64
CA SER A 326 -1.23 19.96 -7.00
C SER A 326 -0.74 18.98 -8.05
N GLN A 327 0.47 18.42 -7.88
CA GLN A 327 1.01 17.40 -8.77
C GLN A 327 0.12 16.15 -8.87
N LEU A 328 -0.54 15.77 -7.77
CA LEU A 328 -1.43 14.60 -7.75
C LEU A 328 -2.71 14.90 -8.51
N THR A 329 -3.21 16.14 -8.42
CA THR A 329 -4.39 16.58 -9.16
C THR A 329 -4.16 16.44 -10.67
N ASP A 330 -3.04 16.96 -11.17
CA ASP A 330 -2.66 16.86 -12.59
C ASP A 330 -2.58 15.41 -13.09
N THR A 331 -2.17 14.50 -12.20
CA THR A 331 -2.09 13.06 -12.49
C THR A 331 -3.47 12.43 -12.55
N ILE A 332 -4.32 12.72 -11.56
CA ILE A 332 -5.65 12.11 -11.43
C ILE A 332 -6.57 12.58 -12.54
N GLU A 333 -6.43 13.81 -13.03
CA GLU A 333 -7.19 14.28 -14.19
C GLU A 333 -6.91 13.46 -15.45
N ARG A 334 -5.70 12.89 -15.58
CA ARG A 334 -5.34 11.99 -16.66
C ARG A 334 -5.86 10.57 -16.44
N LEU A 335 -6.04 10.17 -15.18
CA LEU A 335 -6.62 8.88 -14.85
C LEU A 335 -8.12 8.87 -15.19
N GLN A 336 -8.53 7.95 -16.07
CA GLN A 336 -9.94 7.69 -16.38
C GLN A 336 -10.46 6.41 -15.69
N PRO A 337 -10.66 6.39 -14.36
CA PRO A 337 -11.17 5.23 -13.66
C PRO A 337 -12.59 4.88 -14.13
N SER A 338 -12.82 3.61 -14.47
CA SER A 338 -14.06 3.15 -15.09
C SER A 338 -15.22 3.01 -14.09
N ARG A 339 -14.93 2.85 -12.80
CA ARG A 339 -15.93 2.67 -11.73
C ARG A 339 -16.20 3.98 -10.99
N SER A 340 -17.46 4.32 -10.79
CA SER A 340 -17.90 5.57 -10.14
C SER A 340 -17.40 5.72 -8.71
N GLY A 341 -17.46 4.66 -7.89
CA GLY A 341 -16.96 4.67 -6.51
C GLY A 341 -15.45 4.89 -6.41
N VAL A 342 -14.68 4.19 -7.26
CA VAL A 342 -13.22 4.35 -7.35
C VAL A 342 -12.86 5.76 -7.82
N ARG A 343 -13.58 6.28 -8.83
CA ARG A 343 -13.41 7.65 -9.32
C ARG A 343 -13.65 8.69 -8.25
N ALA A 344 -14.68 8.53 -7.43
CA ALA A 344 -14.99 9.45 -6.35
C ALA A 344 -13.90 9.45 -5.26
N LEU A 345 -13.35 8.29 -4.90
CA LEU A 345 -12.29 8.22 -3.89
C LEU A 345 -10.96 8.76 -4.43
N ILE A 346 -10.55 8.34 -5.63
CA ILE A 346 -9.33 8.85 -6.28
C ILE A 346 -9.43 10.36 -6.44
N GLY A 347 -10.56 10.89 -6.94
CA GLY A 347 -10.76 12.34 -7.09
C GLY A 347 -10.65 13.15 -5.79
N ARG A 348 -10.87 12.53 -4.61
CA ARG A 348 -10.70 13.18 -3.30
C ARG A 348 -9.27 13.08 -2.76
N PHE A 349 -8.41 12.26 -3.37
CA PHE A 349 -7.06 12.01 -2.85
C PHE A 349 -6.19 13.26 -2.75
N PRO A 350 -6.19 14.20 -3.72
CA PRO A 350 -5.45 15.46 -3.59
C PRO A 350 -5.91 16.28 -2.37
N THR A 351 -7.23 16.33 -2.12
CA THR A 351 -7.78 17.02 -0.96
C THR A 351 -7.36 16.34 0.35
N MET A 352 -7.31 15.00 0.38
CA MET A 352 -6.82 14.27 1.56
C MET A 352 -5.34 14.56 1.82
N LEU A 353 -4.51 14.65 0.78
CA LEU A 353 -3.10 15.05 0.91
C LEU A 353 -2.94 16.50 1.35
N GLU A 354 -3.79 17.42 0.88
CA GLU A 354 -3.75 18.82 1.34
C GLU A 354 -4.08 18.93 2.83
N VAL A 355 -5.06 18.16 3.32
CA VAL A 355 -5.34 18.06 4.76
C VAL A 355 -4.15 17.46 5.52
N SER A 356 -3.54 16.40 4.98
CA SER A 356 -2.32 15.81 5.56
C SER A 356 -1.17 16.81 5.64
N ARG A 357 -0.96 17.61 4.59
CA ARG A 357 0.04 18.67 4.55
C ARG A 357 -0.23 19.73 5.62
N GLN A 358 -1.45 20.24 5.70
CA GLN A 358 -1.84 21.23 6.71
C GLN A 358 -1.69 20.73 8.14
N ALA A 359 -1.87 19.42 8.36
CA ALA A 359 -1.70 18.75 9.63
C ALA A 359 -0.24 18.33 9.94
N THR A 360 0.68 18.53 8.99
CA THR A 360 2.09 18.17 9.17
C THR A 360 2.85 19.34 9.81
N GLN A 361 3.53 19.04 10.91
CA GLN A 361 4.44 19.97 11.57
C GLN A 361 5.87 19.54 11.31
N SER A 362 6.72 20.49 10.95
CA SER A 362 8.15 20.29 10.78
C SER A 362 8.92 20.82 11.97
N SER A 363 9.97 20.10 12.35
CA SER A 363 10.97 20.58 13.30
C SER A 363 12.32 19.98 12.92
N HIS A 364 13.39 20.54 13.46
CA HIS A 364 14.72 19.97 13.32
C HIS A 364 15.44 19.93 14.65
N ASP A 365 16.21 18.86 14.87
CA ASP A 365 17.13 18.73 15.98
C ASP A 365 18.46 18.17 15.48
N GLY A 366 19.55 18.88 15.78
CA GLY A 366 20.88 18.58 15.24
C GLY A 366 20.89 18.44 13.72
N ARG A 367 21.11 17.22 13.23
CA ARG A 367 21.16 16.86 11.79
C ARG A 367 19.91 16.15 11.28
N ILE A 368 18.87 16.07 12.09
CA ILE A 368 17.65 15.33 11.80
C ILE A 368 16.50 16.32 11.64
N VAL A 369 15.77 16.20 10.54
CA VAL A 369 14.50 16.88 10.32
C VAL A 369 13.39 15.90 10.66
N ARG A 370 12.45 16.32 11.49
CA ARG A 370 11.29 15.56 11.93
C ARG A 370 10.04 16.18 11.31
N LEU A 371 9.22 15.36 10.69
CA LEU A 371 7.90 15.74 10.20
C LEU A 371 6.87 14.87 10.90
N VAL A 372 5.95 15.49 11.63
CA VAL A 372 4.89 14.77 12.34
C VAL A 372 3.54 15.20 11.80
N THR A 373 2.78 14.23 11.32
CA THR A 373 1.42 14.40 10.83
C THR A 373 0.45 13.74 11.82
N MET A 374 -0.48 14.52 12.35
CA MET A 374 -1.54 14.05 13.24
C MET A 374 -2.89 14.23 12.55
N LEU A 375 -3.60 13.13 12.33
CA LEU A 375 -4.89 13.13 11.65
C LEU A 375 -5.95 12.35 12.44
N PRO A 376 -7.25 12.60 12.18
CA PRO A 376 -8.31 11.80 12.76
C PRO A 376 -8.14 10.30 12.45
N PRO A 377 -8.64 9.39 13.30
CA PRO A 377 -8.43 7.93 13.17
C PRO A 377 -8.75 7.37 11.78
N LYS A 378 -9.81 7.88 11.14
CA LYS A 378 -10.26 7.41 9.81
C LYS A 378 -9.39 7.90 8.64
N ALA A 379 -8.47 8.83 8.87
CA ALA A 379 -7.62 9.35 7.82
C ALA A 379 -6.62 8.31 7.31
N GLY A 380 -6.04 7.51 8.21
CA GLY A 380 -5.09 6.45 7.85
C GLY A 380 -5.66 5.44 6.85
N PRO A 381 -6.77 4.74 7.16
CA PRO A 381 -7.42 3.82 6.24
C PRO A 381 -7.82 4.46 4.90
N ASN A 382 -8.36 5.69 4.92
CA ASN A 382 -8.76 6.40 3.70
C ASN A 382 -7.57 6.77 2.81
N LEU A 383 -6.46 7.24 3.40
CA LEU A 383 -5.22 7.53 2.69
C LEU A 383 -4.61 6.26 2.09
N ALA A 384 -4.59 5.17 2.86
CA ALA A 384 -4.11 3.87 2.38
C ALA A 384 -4.93 3.36 1.19
N LEU A 385 -6.26 3.36 1.31
CA LEU A 385 -7.16 2.92 0.25
C LEU A 385 -7.03 3.79 -1.00
N ALA A 386 -7.02 5.12 -0.85
CA ALA A 386 -6.88 6.04 -1.97
C ALA A 386 -5.55 5.84 -2.70
N SER A 387 -4.47 5.61 -1.96
CA SER A 387 -3.14 5.32 -2.53
C SER A 387 -3.14 4.02 -3.33
N VAL A 388 -3.66 2.94 -2.75
CA VAL A 388 -3.72 1.62 -3.42
C VAL A 388 -4.61 1.67 -4.66
N LEU A 389 -5.76 2.33 -4.61
CA LEU A 389 -6.66 2.46 -5.77
C LEU A 389 -6.06 3.34 -6.86
N THR A 390 -5.46 4.49 -6.51
CA THR A 390 -4.80 5.38 -7.48
C THR A 390 -3.67 4.63 -8.19
N TRP A 391 -2.89 3.87 -7.43
CA TRP A 391 -1.85 3.01 -7.98
C TRP A 391 -2.41 1.94 -8.91
N ALA A 392 -3.41 1.18 -8.47
CA ALA A 392 -4.02 0.12 -9.25
C ALA A 392 -4.62 0.64 -10.58
N GLU A 393 -5.21 1.83 -10.56
CA GLU A 393 -5.73 2.48 -11.77
C GLU A 393 -4.61 2.97 -12.70
N SER A 394 -3.53 3.55 -12.14
CA SER A 394 -2.39 3.99 -12.96
C SER A 394 -1.78 2.82 -13.74
N GLN A 395 -1.70 1.65 -13.13
CA GLN A 395 -1.16 0.45 -13.76
C GLN A 395 -2.04 -0.06 -14.91
N ARG A 396 -3.37 0.08 -14.80
CA ARG A 396 -4.29 -0.28 -15.87
C ARG A 396 -4.10 0.57 -17.13
N GLN A 397 -3.74 1.84 -16.98
CA GLN A 397 -3.68 2.80 -18.09
C GLN A 397 -2.26 2.96 -18.69
N SER A 398 -1.24 2.49 -17.99
CA SER A 398 0.17 2.59 -18.39
C SER A 398 0.66 1.63 -19.48
N LEU A 399 -0.18 0.68 -19.91
CA LEU A 399 0.13 -0.21 -21.03
C LEU A 399 0.13 0.64 -22.31
N PRO A 400 1.30 0.90 -22.94
CA PRO A 400 1.33 1.69 -24.16
C PRO A 400 0.65 0.92 -25.28
N ASP A 401 -0.04 1.67 -26.15
CA ASP A 401 -0.48 1.26 -27.47
C ASP A 401 0.64 0.51 -28.22
N GLU A 402 0.61 -0.82 -28.18
CA GLU A 402 0.98 -1.57 -29.37
C GLU A 402 -0.12 -1.28 -30.38
N VAL A 403 0.27 -0.68 -31.51
CA VAL A 403 -0.58 -0.45 -32.68
C VAL A 403 -1.16 -1.78 -33.15
N SER A 404 -2.22 -2.22 -32.50
CA SER A 404 -3.08 -3.28 -32.97
C SER A 404 -4.09 -2.61 -33.87
N SER A 405 -3.79 -2.68 -35.18
CA SER A 405 -4.84 -2.83 -36.18
C SER A 405 -5.94 -3.73 -35.61
N PRO A 406 -7.24 -3.46 -35.85
CA PRO A 406 -8.34 -4.14 -35.18
C PRO A 406 -8.23 -5.65 -35.44
N SER A 407 -7.71 -6.36 -34.46
CA SER A 407 -7.53 -7.80 -34.51
C SER A 407 -7.82 -8.32 -33.12
N ALA A 408 -9.04 -8.83 -33.03
CA ALA A 408 -9.50 -9.88 -32.15
C ALA A 408 -9.10 -9.72 -30.68
N ILE A 409 -10.02 -9.10 -29.94
CA ILE A 409 -10.25 -9.29 -28.51
C ILE A 409 -10.14 -10.79 -28.20
N THR A 410 -9.07 -11.20 -27.52
CA THR A 410 -9.00 -12.51 -26.88
C THR A 410 -9.89 -12.48 -25.65
N VAL A 411 -11.15 -12.81 -25.91
CA VAL A 411 -12.18 -13.40 -25.06
C VAL A 411 -11.67 -13.81 -23.66
N SER A 412 -11.86 -12.94 -22.67
CA SER A 412 -12.44 -13.38 -21.40
C SER A 412 -13.90 -13.68 -21.73
N GLU A 413 -14.26 -14.97 -21.64
CA GLU A 413 -15.56 -15.60 -21.89
C GLU A 413 -16.63 -14.70 -22.52
N GLN A 414 -17.05 -15.05 -23.74
CA GLN A 414 -18.22 -14.49 -24.42
C GLN A 414 -19.49 -14.74 -23.58
N ARG A 415 -19.65 -13.97 -22.52
CA ARG A 415 -20.90 -13.85 -21.79
C ARG A 415 -21.76 -12.90 -22.59
N THR A 416 -22.85 -13.43 -23.14
CA THR A 416 -23.92 -12.64 -23.78
C THR A 416 -24.43 -11.58 -22.80
N ILE A 417 -25.09 -10.52 -23.29
CA ILE A 417 -25.66 -9.48 -22.42
C ILE A 417 -26.58 -10.12 -21.35
N ALA A 418 -27.29 -11.19 -21.71
CA ALA A 418 -28.10 -12.00 -20.81
C ALA A 418 -27.32 -12.66 -19.67
N GLU A 419 -26.05 -13.01 -19.88
CA GLU A 419 -25.18 -13.58 -18.84
C GLU A 419 -24.54 -12.51 -17.97
N ARG A 420 -24.22 -11.33 -18.51
CA ARG A 420 -23.76 -10.17 -17.71
C ARG A 420 -24.85 -9.64 -16.78
N LEU A 421 -26.11 -9.70 -17.21
CA LEU A 421 -27.28 -9.37 -16.39
C LEU A 421 -27.50 -10.34 -15.20
N ARG A 422 -26.76 -11.46 -15.11
CA ARG A 422 -26.81 -12.38 -13.97
C ARG A 422 -25.78 -12.07 -12.89
N LEU A 423 -24.87 -11.12 -13.12
CA LEU A 423 -23.87 -10.71 -12.13
C LEU A 423 -24.57 -10.04 -10.94
N PRO A 424 -24.15 -10.34 -9.69
CA PRO A 424 -24.68 -9.68 -8.51
C PRO A 424 -24.28 -8.21 -8.49
N VAL A 425 -25.23 -7.33 -8.19
CA VAL A 425 -25.06 -5.89 -8.05
C VAL A 425 -25.66 -5.47 -6.73
N ASP A 426 -24.96 -4.61 -6.00
CA ASP A 426 -25.48 -4.01 -4.78
C ASP A 426 -26.48 -2.91 -5.14
N ALA A 427 -27.75 -3.08 -4.80
CA ALA A 427 -28.81 -2.18 -5.21
C ALA A 427 -29.45 -1.49 -4.01
N GLU A 428 -28.76 -0.46 -3.52
CA GLU A 428 -29.27 0.49 -2.53
C GLU A 428 -29.43 1.88 -3.19
N PHE A 429 -30.69 2.29 -3.43
CA PHE A 429 -31.00 3.60 -3.97
C PHE A 429 -31.82 4.41 -2.98
N ASN A 430 -31.42 5.65 -2.75
CA ASN A 430 -32.12 6.58 -1.87
C ASN A 430 -32.38 7.89 -2.62
N ARG A 431 -33.57 8.00 -3.21
CA ARG A 431 -33.99 9.13 -4.06
C ARG A 431 -33.08 9.36 -5.27
N THR A 432 -32.44 8.31 -5.76
CA THR A 432 -31.52 8.37 -6.91
C THR A 432 -32.31 8.53 -8.21
N PRO A 433 -32.01 9.50 -9.09
CA PRO A 433 -32.67 9.64 -10.39
C PRO A 433 -32.63 8.36 -11.23
N LEU A 434 -33.70 8.06 -11.97
CA LEU A 434 -33.81 6.88 -12.84
C LEU A 434 -32.62 6.70 -13.79
N GLN A 435 -32.16 7.79 -14.42
CA GLN A 435 -30.99 7.75 -15.31
C GLN A 435 -29.72 7.33 -14.55
N GLU A 436 -29.53 7.82 -13.34
CA GLU A 436 -28.36 7.51 -12.51
C GLU A 436 -28.42 6.07 -11.99
N ALA A 437 -29.60 5.60 -11.59
CA ALA A 437 -29.80 4.22 -11.14
C ALA A 437 -29.53 3.20 -12.25
N ILE A 438 -30.03 3.45 -13.48
CA ILE A 438 -29.78 2.58 -14.63
C ILE A 438 -28.32 2.65 -15.05
N ASN A 439 -27.71 3.84 -15.07
CA ASN A 439 -26.29 4.00 -15.40
C ASN A 439 -25.39 3.29 -14.37
N TYR A 440 -25.76 3.32 -13.09
CA TYR A 440 -25.05 2.61 -12.02
C TYR A 440 -25.06 1.10 -12.28
N VAL A 441 -26.23 0.50 -12.48
CA VAL A 441 -26.34 -0.94 -12.76
C VAL A 441 -25.64 -1.32 -14.06
N ALA A 442 -25.78 -0.50 -15.10
CA ALA A 442 -25.11 -0.65 -16.40
C ALA A 442 -23.58 -0.65 -16.27
N SER A 443 -23.04 0.24 -15.44
CA SER A 443 -21.60 0.34 -15.17
C SER A 443 -21.07 -0.87 -14.39
N GLU A 444 -21.86 -1.39 -13.45
CA GLU A 444 -21.45 -2.52 -12.60
C GLU A 444 -21.33 -3.82 -13.41
N ILE A 445 -22.21 -4.02 -14.39
CA ILE A 445 -22.19 -5.20 -15.28
C ILE A 445 -21.44 -4.98 -16.60
N ASN A 446 -20.84 -3.80 -16.80
CA ASN A 446 -20.15 -3.39 -18.03
C ASN A 446 -21.02 -3.62 -19.29
N VAL A 447 -22.24 -3.09 -19.29
CA VAL A 447 -23.20 -3.09 -20.42
C VAL A 447 -23.63 -1.66 -20.70
N THR A 448 -23.64 -1.24 -21.97
CA THR A 448 -24.18 0.07 -22.35
C THR A 448 -25.70 0.00 -22.41
N ILE A 449 -26.37 0.67 -21.48
CA ILE A 449 -27.83 0.83 -21.46
C ILE A 449 -28.18 2.28 -21.83
N ASP A 450 -28.82 2.47 -22.98
CA ASP A 450 -29.29 3.79 -23.42
C ASP A 450 -30.76 4.00 -23.06
N ILE A 451 -31.10 5.22 -22.68
CA ILE A 451 -32.45 5.59 -22.26
C ILE A 451 -33.06 6.50 -23.31
N ASP A 452 -34.05 5.97 -24.03
CA ASP A 452 -34.81 6.70 -25.04
C ASP A 452 -35.70 7.76 -24.36
N GLY A 453 -35.18 8.99 -24.35
CA GLY A 453 -35.81 10.11 -23.64
C GLY A 453 -37.10 10.60 -24.30
N ASP A 454 -37.29 10.35 -25.59
CA ASP A 454 -38.50 10.78 -26.30
C ASP A 454 -39.62 9.76 -26.10
N ALA A 455 -39.30 8.46 -26.10
CA ALA A 455 -40.25 7.40 -25.70
C ALA A 455 -40.77 7.61 -24.26
N LEU A 456 -39.87 7.93 -23.32
CA LEU A 456 -40.25 8.20 -21.92
C LEU A 456 -41.21 9.39 -21.79
N LYS A 457 -40.99 10.47 -22.54
CA LYS A 457 -41.86 11.66 -22.52
C LYS A 457 -43.26 11.34 -23.04
N ASP A 458 -43.36 10.56 -24.10
CA ASP A 458 -44.65 10.17 -24.69
C ASP A 458 -45.51 9.35 -23.72
N ALA A 459 -44.88 8.60 -22.82
CA ALA A 459 -45.55 7.88 -21.74
C ALA A 459 -45.79 8.72 -20.47
N GLY A 460 -45.26 9.95 -20.38
CA GLY A 460 -45.39 10.82 -19.21
C GLY A 460 -44.34 10.60 -18.11
N TYR A 461 -43.26 9.87 -18.41
CA TYR A 461 -42.15 9.62 -17.50
C TYR A 461 -40.97 10.55 -17.79
N THR A 462 -40.12 10.81 -16.78
CA THR A 462 -38.92 11.65 -16.94
C THR A 462 -37.69 10.96 -16.38
N LYS A 463 -36.52 11.29 -16.95
CA LYS A 463 -35.21 10.75 -16.54
C LYS A 463 -34.84 11.02 -15.07
N ASN A 464 -35.52 11.98 -14.44
CA ASN A 464 -35.23 12.47 -13.09
C ASN A 464 -36.18 11.90 -12.02
N MET A 465 -37.00 10.90 -12.34
CA MET A 465 -37.88 10.29 -11.35
C MET A 465 -37.06 9.52 -10.29
N PRO A 466 -37.27 9.77 -8.99
CA PRO A 466 -36.45 9.20 -7.93
C PRO A 466 -36.77 7.71 -7.70
N GLN A 467 -35.71 6.90 -7.58
CA GLN A 467 -35.74 5.51 -7.15
C GLN A 467 -35.38 5.44 -5.67
N THR A 468 -36.22 4.74 -4.89
CA THR A 468 -35.94 4.46 -3.48
C THR A 468 -36.26 3.01 -3.17
N PHE A 469 -35.24 2.18 -3.03
CA PHE A 469 -35.36 0.79 -2.59
C PHE A 469 -33.99 0.26 -2.15
N ASP A 470 -34.02 -0.69 -1.21
CA ASP A 470 -32.85 -1.40 -0.70
C ASP A 470 -33.08 -2.89 -0.93
N LEU A 471 -32.28 -3.46 -1.81
CA LEU A 471 -32.37 -4.87 -2.22
C LEU A 471 -31.09 -5.64 -1.86
N GLY A 472 -30.02 -4.97 -1.40
CA GLY A 472 -28.70 -5.59 -1.20
C GLY A 472 -28.12 -6.22 -2.48
N MET A 473 -27.37 -7.32 -2.32
CA MET A 473 -26.68 -8.01 -3.43
C MET A 473 -27.59 -8.97 -4.20
N ILE A 474 -28.20 -8.49 -5.29
CA ILE A 474 -29.11 -9.27 -6.15
C ILE A 474 -28.61 -9.23 -7.61
N PRO A 475 -28.87 -10.26 -8.45
CA PRO A 475 -28.55 -10.19 -9.88
C PRO A 475 -29.09 -8.93 -10.58
N ALA A 476 -28.28 -8.31 -11.44
CA ALA A 476 -28.61 -7.05 -12.12
C ALA A 476 -29.93 -7.06 -12.90
N ARG A 477 -30.33 -8.21 -13.46
CA ARG A 477 -31.64 -8.39 -14.11
C ARG A 477 -32.82 -8.11 -13.17
N ASP A 478 -32.70 -8.51 -11.91
CA ASP A 478 -33.78 -8.47 -10.93
C ASP A 478 -33.85 -7.04 -10.35
N VAL A 479 -32.70 -6.37 -10.22
CA VAL A 479 -32.61 -4.93 -9.91
C VAL A 479 -33.25 -4.09 -11.03
N LEU A 480 -32.89 -4.33 -12.30
CA LEU A 480 -33.50 -3.63 -13.44
C LEU A 480 -34.99 -3.92 -13.56
N TRP A 481 -35.42 -5.15 -13.27
CA TRP A 481 -36.84 -5.50 -13.23
C TRP A 481 -37.58 -4.70 -12.16
N GLU A 482 -37.03 -4.57 -10.95
CA GLU A 482 -37.70 -3.84 -9.87
C GLU A 482 -37.79 -2.33 -10.17
N ILE A 483 -36.76 -1.75 -10.81
CA ILE A 483 -36.80 -0.36 -11.33
C ILE A 483 -37.96 -0.21 -12.34
N LEU A 484 -38.08 -1.12 -13.30
CA LEU A 484 -39.08 -1.02 -14.37
C LEU A 484 -40.51 -1.35 -13.89
N LYS A 485 -40.65 -2.22 -12.90
CA LYS A 485 -41.93 -2.64 -12.31
C LYS A 485 -42.66 -1.48 -11.63
N GLN A 486 -41.93 -0.52 -11.06
CA GLN A 486 -42.54 0.70 -10.48
C GLN A 486 -43.30 1.54 -11.52
N TYR A 487 -43.06 1.31 -12.81
CA TYR A 487 -43.64 2.05 -13.92
C TYR A 487 -44.54 1.20 -14.84
N GLN A 488 -45.07 0.09 -14.33
CA GLN A 488 -46.07 -0.72 -15.04
C GLN A 488 -47.50 -0.27 -14.69
N GLU A 489 -48.10 0.55 -15.56
CA GLU A 489 -49.51 0.93 -15.48
C GLU A 489 -50.34 0.22 -16.57
N VAL A 490 -51.66 0.10 -16.35
CA VAL A 490 -52.57 -0.51 -17.34
C VAL A 490 -52.58 0.33 -18.61
N GLY A 491 -51.86 -0.12 -19.65
CA GLY A 491 -51.75 0.53 -20.95
C GLY A 491 -50.41 1.22 -21.26
N LYS A 492 -49.44 1.21 -20.34
CA LYS A 492 -48.07 1.72 -20.56
C LYS A 492 -47.05 0.82 -19.87
N GLN A 493 -46.13 0.22 -20.63
CA GLN A 493 -45.12 -0.68 -20.07
C GLN A 493 -43.70 -0.20 -20.41
N MET A 494 -42.86 0.06 -19.40
CA MET A 494 -41.42 0.22 -19.64
C MET A 494 -40.78 -1.15 -19.87
N VAL A 495 -40.06 -1.30 -20.98
CA VAL A 495 -39.37 -2.53 -21.36
C VAL A 495 -37.90 -2.26 -21.68
N LEU A 496 -37.04 -3.17 -21.24
CA LEU A 496 -35.64 -3.22 -21.64
C LEU A 496 -35.55 -4.08 -22.90
N ILE A 497 -35.17 -3.48 -24.03
CA ILE A 497 -34.92 -4.20 -25.28
C ILE A 497 -33.42 -4.46 -25.36
N VAL A 498 -33.04 -5.74 -25.33
CA VAL A 498 -31.64 -6.16 -25.49
C VAL A 498 -31.41 -6.49 -26.96
N ASN A 499 -30.51 -5.75 -27.63
CA ASN A 499 -30.07 -6.06 -28.98
C ASN A 499 -28.65 -6.64 -28.93
N GLU A 500 -28.56 -7.96 -29.04
CA GLU A 500 -27.28 -8.69 -28.97
C GLU A 500 -26.38 -8.46 -30.19
N ALA A 501 -26.94 -8.06 -31.34
CA ALA A 501 -26.17 -7.78 -32.55
C ALA A 501 -25.37 -6.48 -32.45
N ASP A 502 -25.90 -5.48 -31.75
CA ASP A 502 -25.29 -4.15 -31.60
C ASP A 502 -24.59 -3.96 -30.24
N GLY A 503 -24.64 -4.97 -29.35
CA GLY A 503 -24.04 -4.88 -28.01
C GLY A 503 -24.70 -3.86 -27.09
N ARG A 504 -25.95 -3.47 -27.36
CA ARG A 504 -26.67 -2.36 -26.69
C ARG A 504 -27.99 -2.83 -26.11
N ALA A 505 -28.31 -2.36 -24.91
CA ALA A 505 -29.65 -2.45 -24.36
C ALA A 505 -30.30 -1.06 -24.37
N THR A 506 -31.59 -0.98 -24.72
CA THR A 506 -32.32 0.30 -24.74
C THR A 506 -33.58 0.18 -23.91
N VAL A 507 -33.79 1.14 -23.01
CA VAL A 507 -35.04 1.26 -22.25
C VAL A 507 -36.03 2.09 -23.07
N LYS A 508 -37.19 1.50 -23.38
CA LYS A 508 -38.28 2.16 -24.12
C LYS A 508 -39.64 1.86 -23.47
N THR A 509 -40.62 2.70 -23.74
CA THR A 509 -42.02 2.48 -23.34
C THR A 509 -42.80 1.85 -24.50
N ARG A 510 -43.64 0.87 -24.19
CA ARG A 510 -44.52 0.16 -25.12
C ARG A 510 -45.99 0.47 -24.85
#